data_AF-A0A3N6H9G9-F1
#
_entry.id   AF-A0A3N6H9G9-F1
#
_cell.length_a   1.000
_cell.length_b   1.000
_cell.length_c   1.000
_cell.angle_alpha   90.00
_cell.angle_beta   90.00
_cell.angle_gamma   90.00
#
_symmetry.space_group_name_H-M   'P 1'
#
loop_
_entity.id
_entity.type
_entity.pdbx_description
1 polymer ?
#
loop_
_entity_poly.entity_id
_entity_poly.type
_entity_poly.pdbx_seq_one_letter_code
_entity_poly.pdbx_strand_id
1 'polypeptide(L)'
;MDTHDAYRLWADAHAFYDTPLLPDARDEAGPLAELSARWEHRLAEETPHGALLRTNALFDTLNGDGPLHLLHVTHALEEISQNGFLYPSGGCLVGSIYCAPLTVHGSGFRMHNLAEYVLNKEAPAFVAKGGEGRTPTPLIFEITRPRRAYRGLAGVDYLRLGAIHLSIYSDLEYLLSNAERSALRETIVSRIKNSTAFLALAAAIVYEGAGVAAPSFLELLDETIPRLPILGYLYFEALAEYLMLHSTSDHTQQLVERGEFNNWLYKEMLFATFPDMAGRFDLAKFRPAPGKFDVLLAGVDTTVDPVHARAYLRDRISYLVAARLFTTGQIPEAWRHTRWEFDSLATQMGPLLGHLIHRELRTFGRYPDFYFYFDQHKALQAWNYWNHMDIFAPFNGTMPKGEVGINPAYPDLEYSIYRAVRDEAGRVHPVEKLDLTIAPRLVDIKYTLMRNNKWSVPQPSPN
;
A
#
# COMPACT_ATOMS: atom_id res chain seq x y z
N MET A 1 17.37 20.38 5.16
CA MET A 1 17.10 19.90 3.80
C MET A 1 16.31 20.98 3.08
N ASP A 2 16.64 21.25 1.82
CA ASP A 2 15.90 22.23 1.02
C ASP A 2 14.53 21.62 0.65
N THR A 3 13.46 22.43 0.56
CA THR A 3 12.12 21.93 0.17
C THR A 3 12.16 21.17 -1.15
N HIS A 4 13.10 21.52 -2.02
CA HIS A 4 13.42 20.85 -3.28
C HIS A 4 13.77 19.35 -3.15
N ASP A 5 14.45 18.92 -2.08
CA ASP A 5 14.84 17.52 -1.91
C ASP A 5 13.63 16.61 -1.63
N ALA A 6 12.64 17.12 -0.88
CA ALA A 6 11.41 16.40 -0.59
C ALA A 6 10.56 16.18 -1.85
N TYR A 7 10.47 17.18 -2.75
CA TYR A 7 9.72 17.05 -4.01
C TYR A 7 10.22 15.92 -4.90
N ARG A 8 11.55 15.77 -5.02
CA ARG A 8 12.14 14.69 -5.83
C ARG A 8 11.79 13.31 -5.26
N LEU A 9 11.89 13.14 -3.94
CA LEU A 9 11.54 11.87 -3.29
C LEU A 9 10.06 11.50 -3.51
N TRP A 10 9.17 12.49 -3.46
CA TRP A 10 7.75 12.26 -3.74
C TRP A 10 7.48 11.98 -5.22
N ALA A 11 8.16 12.67 -6.15
CA ALA A 11 8.09 12.34 -7.57
C ALA A 11 8.53 10.89 -7.85
N ASP A 12 9.64 10.45 -7.25
CA ASP A 12 10.16 9.09 -7.37
C ASP A 12 9.20 8.03 -6.81
N ALA A 13 8.40 8.39 -5.80
CA ALA A 13 7.38 7.53 -5.22
C ALA A 13 6.07 7.47 -6.02
N HIS A 14 5.92 8.26 -7.10
CA HIS A 14 4.70 8.28 -7.92
C HIS A 14 4.80 7.52 -9.26
N ALA A 15 3.78 6.68 -9.43
CA ALA A 15 3.23 6.06 -10.63
C ALA A 15 2.56 7.01 -11.63
N PHE A 16 3.16 7.49 -12.73
CA PHE A 16 2.40 8.20 -13.79
C PHE A 16 2.04 7.25 -14.93
N TYR A 17 0.74 7.07 -15.22
CA TYR A 17 0.23 6.01 -16.13
C TYR A 17 -0.23 6.47 -17.52
N ASP A 18 -0.41 7.77 -17.72
CA ASP A 18 -1.03 8.33 -18.94
C ASP A 18 -0.11 9.29 -19.71
N THR A 19 1.15 9.43 -19.29
CA THR A 19 2.07 10.42 -19.85
C THR A 19 3.21 9.74 -20.63
N PRO A 20 3.02 9.36 -21.91
CA PRO A 20 4.11 8.91 -22.77
C PRO A 20 5.12 10.03 -23.10
N LEU A 21 4.78 11.29 -22.77
CA LEU A 21 5.57 12.49 -23.08
C LEU A 21 6.56 12.89 -21.99
N LEU A 22 6.42 12.33 -20.78
CA LEU A 22 7.45 12.47 -19.76
C LEU A 22 8.35 11.25 -19.93
N PRO A 23 9.62 11.42 -20.39
CA PRO A 23 10.57 10.32 -20.24
C PRO A 23 10.50 9.91 -18.79
N ASP A 24 10.30 8.63 -18.54
CA ASP A 24 10.26 8.11 -17.19
C ASP A 24 11.67 8.37 -16.65
N ALA A 25 11.84 9.45 -15.88
CA ALA A 25 13.14 9.82 -15.31
C ALA A 25 13.68 8.73 -14.38
N ARG A 26 12.89 7.66 -14.19
CA ARG A 26 13.28 6.31 -13.79
C ARG A 26 14.39 5.78 -14.71
N ASP A 27 15.60 6.21 -14.39
CA ASP A 27 16.79 5.39 -14.56
C ASP A 27 17.08 4.99 -16.03
N GLU A 28 16.93 5.88 -17.02
CA GLU A 28 17.33 5.59 -18.41
C GLU A 28 18.81 5.14 -18.55
N ALA A 29 19.63 5.30 -17.50
CA ALA A 29 21.02 4.82 -17.44
C ALA A 29 21.38 4.00 -16.17
N GLY A 30 20.40 3.61 -15.34
CA GLY A 30 20.65 2.88 -14.09
C GLY A 30 20.92 1.39 -14.30
N PRO A 31 21.54 0.69 -13.33
CA PRO A 31 21.86 -0.75 -13.45
C PRO A 31 20.62 -1.65 -13.55
N LEU A 32 19.43 -1.12 -13.23
CA LEU A 32 18.15 -1.84 -13.30
C LEU A 32 17.27 -1.40 -14.48
N ALA A 33 17.71 -0.48 -15.34
CA ALA A 33 16.90 0.11 -16.41
C ALA A 33 16.27 -0.96 -17.32
N GLU A 34 17.12 -1.79 -17.91
CA GLU A 34 16.70 -2.86 -18.83
C GLU A 34 15.81 -3.90 -18.12
N LEU A 35 16.14 -4.26 -16.89
CA LEU A 35 15.33 -5.20 -16.11
C LEU A 35 13.95 -4.61 -15.78
N SER A 36 13.87 -3.31 -15.48
CA SER A 36 12.61 -2.61 -15.22
C SER A 36 11.73 -2.60 -16.47
N ALA A 37 12.29 -2.23 -17.62
CA ALA A 37 11.59 -2.25 -18.91
C ALA A 37 11.11 -3.67 -19.29
N ARG A 38 11.94 -4.70 -19.03
CA ARG A 38 11.52 -6.10 -19.23
C ARG A 38 10.37 -6.50 -18.32
N TRP A 39 10.37 -6.06 -17.05
CA TRP A 39 9.23 -6.31 -16.17
C TRP A 39 7.97 -5.59 -16.65
N GLU A 40 8.07 -4.33 -17.05
CA GLU A 40 6.92 -3.59 -17.59
C GLU A 40 6.34 -4.27 -18.83
N HIS A 41 7.19 -4.71 -19.76
CA HIS A 41 6.78 -5.47 -20.93
C HIS A 41 6.13 -6.81 -20.54
N ARG A 42 6.82 -7.61 -19.71
CA ARG A 42 6.31 -8.92 -19.26
C ARG A 42 4.94 -8.80 -18.60
N LEU A 43 4.77 -7.83 -17.70
CA LEU A 43 3.52 -7.65 -16.97
C LEU A 43 2.38 -7.21 -17.89
N ALA A 44 2.63 -6.24 -18.77
CA ALA A 44 1.59 -5.65 -19.61
C ALA A 44 1.24 -6.49 -20.84
N GLU A 45 2.21 -7.22 -21.42
CA GLU A 45 2.06 -7.87 -22.74
C GLU A 45 2.10 -9.41 -22.67
N GLU A 46 2.74 -9.99 -21.65
CA GLU A 46 2.95 -11.45 -21.57
C GLU A 46 2.04 -12.16 -20.54
N THR A 47 1.18 -11.42 -19.83
CA THR A 47 0.22 -12.00 -18.88
C THR A 47 -1.22 -11.94 -19.40
N PRO A 48 -2.08 -12.91 -19.04
CA PRO A 48 -3.47 -12.96 -19.49
C PRO A 48 -4.24 -11.65 -19.32
N HIS A 49 -4.01 -10.94 -18.20
CA HIS A 49 -4.72 -9.71 -17.85
C HIS A 49 -3.83 -8.47 -17.85
N GLY A 50 -2.68 -8.52 -18.51
CA GLY A 50 -1.69 -7.44 -18.54
C GLY A 50 -2.23 -6.12 -19.09
N ALA A 51 -3.17 -6.17 -20.03
CA ALA A 51 -3.82 -5.00 -20.60
C ALA A 51 -4.49 -4.12 -19.53
N LEU A 52 -4.98 -4.71 -18.44
CA LEU A 52 -5.60 -3.98 -17.32
C LEU A 52 -4.62 -3.06 -16.57
N LEU A 53 -3.31 -3.26 -16.72
CA LEU A 53 -2.29 -2.36 -16.14
C LEU A 53 -2.23 -1.01 -16.86
N ARG A 54 -2.72 -0.94 -18.10
CA ARG A 54 -2.73 0.28 -18.93
C ARG A 54 -4.13 0.86 -19.10
N THR A 55 -5.15 0.01 -19.13
CA THR A 55 -6.54 0.42 -19.32
C THR A 55 -7.45 -0.39 -18.40
N ASN A 56 -8.11 0.26 -17.45
CA ASN A 56 -9.01 -0.39 -16.50
C ASN A 56 -10.13 0.57 -16.04
N ALA A 57 -11.15 0.02 -15.40
CA ALA A 57 -12.32 0.77 -14.94
C ALA A 57 -11.97 1.84 -13.90
N LEU A 58 -10.89 1.67 -13.12
CA LEU A 58 -10.39 2.70 -12.22
C LEU A 58 -9.89 3.90 -13.03
N PHE A 59 -9.07 3.68 -14.06
CA PHE A 59 -8.56 4.73 -14.94
C PHE A 59 -9.67 5.43 -15.71
N ASP A 60 -10.64 4.67 -16.22
CA ASP A 60 -11.83 5.26 -16.87
C ASP A 60 -12.61 6.14 -15.88
N THR A 61 -12.76 5.69 -14.64
CA THR A 61 -13.42 6.48 -13.59
C THR A 61 -12.61 7.72 -13.23
N LEU A 62 -11.27 7.65 -13.19
CA LEU A 62 -10.42 8.80 -12.87
C LEU A 62 -10.26 9.79 -14.03
N ASN A 63 -10.40 9.35 -15.27
CA ASN A 63 -10.30 10.20 -16.47
C ASN A 63 -11.66 10.68 -17.00
N GLY A 64 -12.77 10.09 -16.55
CA GLY A 64 -14.10 10.34 -17.08
C GLY A 64 -14.60 11.78 -16.90
N ASP A 65 -15.55 12.16 -17.75
CA ASP A 65 -16.25 13.44 -17.68
C ASP A 65 -17.31 13.44 -16.58
N GLY A 66 -17.42 14.57 -15.85
CA GLY A 66 -18.43 14.75 -14.79
C GLY A 66 -17.91 14.46 -13.37
N PRO A 67 -18.80 14.40 -12.37
CA PRO A 67 -18.41 14.17 -10.99
C PRO A 67 -17.72 12.82 -10.79
N LEU A 68 -16.76 12.77 -9.88
CA LEU A 68 -16.13 11.53 -9.44
C LEU A 68 -16.91 10.97 -8.25
N HIS A 69 -17.47 9.77 -8.41
CA HIS A 69 -18.17 9.06 -7.34
C HIS A 69 -17.27 8.01 -6.70
N LEU A 70 -17.09 8.09 -5.39
CA LEU A 70 -16.24 7.18 -4.63
C LEU A 70 -17.00 6.60 -3.42
N LEU A 71 -16.74 5.33 -3.12
CA LEU A 71 -17.24 4.65 -1.93
C LEU A 71 -16.19 4.66 -0.83
N HIS A 72 -16.57 5.13 0.34
CA HIS A 72 -15.85 4.91 1.60
C HIS A 72 -16.69 4.01 2.51
N VAL A 73 -16.06 3.16 3.31
CA VAL A 73 -16.77 2.32 4.30
C VAL A 73 -16.20 2.62 5.68
N THR A 74 -17.08 3.00 6.60
CA THR A 74 -16.72 3.29 8.00
C THR A 74 -17.63 2.52 8.96
N HIS A 75 -17.18 2.29 10.18
CA HIS A 75 -17.96 1.69 11.27
C HIS A 75 -18.19 2.67 12.42
N ALA A 76 -17.77 3.92 12.23
CA ALA A 76 -17.73 4.98 13.25
C ALA A 76 -18.46 6.23 12.74
N LEU A 77 -19.53 6.05 11.95
CA LEU A 77 -20.23 7.17 11.34
C LEU A 77 -20.82 8.08 12.42
N GLU A 78 -21.35 7.51 13.50
CA GLU A 78 -21.90 8.24 14.63
C GLU A 78 -20.85 9.14 15.28
N GLU A 79 -19.66 8.60 15.58
CA GLU A 79 -18.55 9.39 16.15
C GLU A 79 -18.04 10.46 15.17
N ILE A 80 -17.98 10.16 13.87
CA ILE A 80 -17.59 11.12 12.83
C ILE A 80 -18.62 12.27 12.75
N SER A 81 -19.91 11.93 12.78
CA SER A 81 -21.02 12.88 12.68
C SER A 81 -21.09 13.82 13.88
N GLN A 82 -20.83 13.32 15.09
CA GLN A 82 -20.74 14.15 16.29
C GLN A 82 -19.62 15.20 16.23
N ASN A 83 -18.51 14.85 15.58
CA ASN A 83 -17.36 15.75 15.44
C ASN A 83 -17.48 16.67 14.22
N GLY A 84 -18.30 16.34 13.23
CA GLY A 84 -18.45 17.08 11.98
C GLY A 84 -17.26 16.96 11.01
N PHE A 85 -16.24 16.18 11.36
CA PHE A 85 -15.01 16.05 10.58
C PHE A 85 -14.69 14.60 10.23
N LEU A 86 -14.39 14.38 8.95
CA LEU A 86 -13.79 13.16 8.46
C LEU A 86 -12.28 13.35 8.31
N TYR A 87 -11.53 12.51 9.02
CA TYR A 87 -10.07 12.54 9.01
C TYR A 87 -9.50 11.40 8.17
N PRO A 88 -8.47 11.63 7.34
CA PRO A 88 -7.70 10.57 6.70
C PRO A 88 -7.00 9.66 7.70
N SER A 89 -6.69 8.44 7.27
CA SER A 89 -5.90 7.48 8.04
C SER A 89 -4.51 7.29 7.44
N GLY A 90 -3.53 6.99 8.32
CA GLY A 90 -2.23 6.51 7.88
C GLY A 90 -2.36 5.13 7.23
N GLY A 91 -1.80 4.94 6.04
CA GLY A 91 -1.93 3.71 5.26
C GLY A 91 -1.17 3.74 3.94
N CYS A 92 -1.45 2.80 3.04
CA CYS A 92 -0.78 2.68 1.73
C CYS A 92 -0.99 3.91 0.82
N LEU A 93 -2.06 4.70 1.06
CA LEU A 93 -2.31 5.97 0.36
C LEU A 93 -1.96 7.21 1.19
N VAL A 94 -1.03 7.08 2.14
CA VAL A 94 -0.28 8.19 2.76
C VAL A 94 -1.14 9.36 3.25
N GLY A 95 -2.23 9.05 3.97
CA GLY A 95 -3.07 10.10 4.55
C GLY A 95 -4.10 10.71 3.59
N SER A 96 -4.51 9.99 2.54
CA SER A 96 -5.74 10.30 1.81
C SER A 96 -6.97 9.74 2.54
N ILE A 97 -8.17 10.21 2.18
CA ILE A 97 -9.40 9.48 2.50
C ILE A 97 -9.44 8.24 1.60
N TYR A 98 -9.36 7.04 2.17
CA TYR A 98 -9.36 5.79 1.41
C TYR A 98 -10.76 5.48 0.87
N CYS A 99 -10.85 5.24 -0.43
CA CYS A 99 -12.07 4.94 -1.14
C CYS A 99 -11.85 3.90 -2.25
N ALA A 100 -12.93 3.50 -2.90
CA ALA A 100 -12.92 2.76 -4.16
C ALA A 100 -13.93 3.36 -5.17
N PRO A 101 -13.72 3.20 -6.49
CA PRO A 101 -14.59 3.76 -7.51
C PRO A 101 -16.04 3.29 -7.45
N LEU A 102 -16.96 4.19 -7.80
CA LEU A 102 -18.35 3.92 -8.10
C LEU A 102 -18.65 4.30 -9.55
N THR A 103 -19.32 3.41 -10.27
CA THR A 103 -19.77 3.69 -11.65
C THR A 103 -21.29 3.85 -11.67
N VAL A 104 -21.80 4.89 -12.33
CA VAL A 104 -23.24 5.07 -12.53
C VAL A 104 -23.82 3.88 -13.30
N HIS A 105 -24.87 3.24 -12.76
CA HIS A 105 -25.50 2.09 -13.39
C HIS A 105 -27.00 2.00 -13.07
N GLY A 106 -27.84 2.39 -14.03
CA GLY A 106 -29.29 2.48 -13.84
C GLY A 106 -29.62 3.61 -12.86
N SER A 107 -30.41 3.31 -11.82
CA SER A 107 -30.82 4.29 -10.80
C SER A 107 -29.83 4.46 -9.64
N GLY A 108 -28.74 3.69 -9.59
CA GLY A 108 -27.76 3.74 -8.51
C GLY A 108 -26.34 3.56 -9.01
N PHE A 109 -25.43 3.24 -8.09
CA PHE A 109 -24.02 3.04 -8.40
C PHE A 109 -23.62 1.57 -8.27
N ARG A 110 -22.89 1.09 -9.28
CA ARG A 110 -22.16 -0.18 -9.21
C ARG A 110 -20.85 0.04 -8.47
N MET A 111 -20.59 -0.82 -7.49
CA MET A 111 -19.31 -0.86 -6.79
C MET A 111 -18.22 -1.50 -7.66
N HIS A 112 -17.01 -0.95 -7.62
CA HIS A 112 -15.81 -1.70 -8.00
C HIS A 112 -15.69 -2.95 -7.13
N ASN A 113 -15.19 -4.08 -7.66
CA ASN A 113 -15.17 -5.36 -6.92
C ASN A 113 -14.37 -5.30 -5.60
N LEU A 114 -13.37 -4.41 -5.50
CA LEU A 114 -12.70 -4.09 -4.25
C LEU A 114 -13.66 -3.51 -3.21
N ALA A 115 -14.48 -2.53 -3.59
CA ALA A 115 -15.46 -1.90 -2.71
C ALA A 115 -16.51 -2.93 -2.25
N GLU A 116 -16.95 -3.78 -3.16
CA GLU A 116 -17.85 -4.89 -2.86
C GLU A 116 -17.25 -5.84 -1.82
N TYR A 117 -15.98 -6.22 -1.99
CA TYR A 117 -15.27 -7.05 -1.01
C TYR A 117 -15.18 -6.37 0.36
N VAL A 118 -14.79 -5.10 0.39
CA VAL A 118 -14.64 -4.34 1.63
C VAL A 118 -15.97 -4.26 2.38
N LEU A 119 -17.06 -3.96 1.67
CA LEU A 119 -18.38 -3.82 2.28
C LEU A 119 -18.96 -5.16 2.76
N ASN A 120 -18.77 -6.23 1.99
CA ASN A 120 -19.44 -7.52 2.24
C ASN A 120 -18.63 -8.50 3.11
N LYS A 121 -17.30 -8.34 3.16
CA LYS A 121 -16.41 -9.30 3.85
C LYS A 121 -15.55 -8.59 4.87
N GLU A 122 -14.74 -7.63 4.44
CA GLU A 122 -13.71 -7.03 5.29
C GLU A 122 -14.33 -6.26 6.46
N ALA A 123 -15.13 -5.22 6.18
CA ALA A 123 -15.71 -4.38 7.21
C ALA A 123 -16.63 -5.16 8.19
N PRO A 124 -17.50 -6.09 7.75
CA PRO A 124 -18.25 -6.95 8.66
C PRO A 124 -17.35 -7.79 9.59
N ALA A 125 -16.26 -8.36 9.09
CA ALA A 125 -15.32 -9.14 9.90
C ALA A 125 -14.60 -8.28 10.95
N PHE A 126 -14.27 -7.03 10.62
CA PHE A 126 -13.72 -6.06 11.57
C PHE A 126 -14.73 -5.71 12.68
N VAL A 127 -15.97 -5.41 12.28
CA VAL A 127 -17.05 -5.02 13.19
C VAL A 127 -17.41 -6.15 14.16
N ALA A 128 -17.47 -7.41 13.70
CA ALA A 128 -17.78 -8.56 14.54
C ALA A 128 -16.81 -8.75 15.72
N LYS A 129 -15.56 -8.26 15.60
CA LYS A 129 -14.57 -8.29 16.70
C LYS A 129 -14.60 -7.04 17.60
N GLY A 130 -15.33 -5.99 17.22
CA GLY A 130 -15.32 -4.65 17.84
C GLY A 130 -16.39 -4.40 18.91
N GLY A 131 -17.26 -5.38 19.20
CA GLY A 131 -18.38 -5.28 20.15
C GLY A 131 -19.76 -5.11 19.48
N GLU A 132 -20.83 -5.37 20.23
CA GLU A 132 -22.21 -5.28 19.75
C GLU A 132 -22.59 -3.84 19.33
N GLY A 133 -23.42 -3.71 18.28
CA GLY A 133 -24.06 -2.45 17.88
C GLY A 133 -23.34 -1.63 16.81
N ARG A 134 -22.16 -2.04 16.34
CA ARG A 134 -21.48 -1.40 15.20
C ARG A 134 -21.93 -2.05 13.89
N THR A 135 -22.08 -1.26 12.83
CA THR A 135 -22.37 -1.76 11.48
C THR A 135 -21.51 -1.03 10.45
N PRO A 136 -20.96 -1.74 9.45
CA PRO A 136 -20.33 -1.10 8.31
C PRO A 136 -21.34 -0.19 7.62
N THR A 137 -20.97 1.08 7.47
CA THR A 137 -21.79 2.11 6.84
C THR A 137 -21.09 2.61 5.58
N PRO A 138 -21.68 2.39 4.39
CA PRO A 138 -21.16 2.92 3.15
C PRO A 138 -21.49 4.41 3.04
N LEU A 139 -20.49 5.19 2.63
CA LEU A 139 -20.59 6.61 2.30
C LEU A 139 -20.24 6.80 0.82
N ILE A 140 -21.07 7.56 0.11
CA ILE A 140 -20.78 8.00 -1.26
C ILE A 140 -20.22 9.41 -1.19
N PHE A 141 -19.03 9.60 -1.73
CA PHE A 141 -18.45 10.91 -2.02
C PHE A 141 -18.76 11.23 -3.47
N GLU A 142 -19.44 12.34 -3.70
CA GLU A 142 -19.56 12.98 -5.01
C GLU A 142 -18.61 14.16 -5.04
N ILE A 143 -17.60 14.11 -5.90
CA ILE A 143 -16.55 15.12 -6.00
C ILE A 143 -16.69 15.85 -7.33
N THR A 144 -16.86 17.17 -7.29
CA THR A 144 -16.76 18.00 -8.48
C THR A 144 -15.29 18.12 -8.84
N ARG A 145 -14.92 17.66 -10.04
CA ARG A 145 -13.53 17.70 -10.49
C ARG A 145 -13.04 19.14 -10.58
N PRO A 146 -11.98 19.52 -9.85
CA PRO A 146 -11.45 20.87 -9.92
C PRO A 146 -10.99 21.20 -11.34
N ARG A 147 -11.24 22.42 -11.83
CA ARG A 147 -10.95 22.79 -13.24
C ARG A 147 -9.46 22.70 -13.58
N ARG A 148 -8.60 23.10 -12.64
CA ARG A 148 -7.14 23.14 -12.78
C ARG A 148 -6.43 21.87 -12.31
N ALA A 149 -7.18 20.88 -11.80
CA ALA A 149 -6.60 19.62 -11.38
C ALA A 149 -5.80 18.97 -12.50
N TYR A 150 -4.68 18.34 -12.14
CA TYR A 150 -3.97 17.43 -13.01
C TYR A 150 -4.93 16.38 -13.55
N ARG A 151 -4.94 16.24 -14.88
CA ARG A 151 -5.85 15.35 -15.60
C ARG A 151 -5.30 13.96 -15.81
N GLY A 152 -4.01 13.76 -15.50
CA GLY A 152 -3.41 12.47 -15.64
C GLY A 152 -3.56 11.57 -14.42
N LEU A 153 -2.99 10.38 -14.56
CA LEU A 153 -3.12 9.29 -13.61
C LEU A 153 -1.86 9.22 -12.76
N ALA A 154 -1.95 9.70 -11.52
CA ALA A 154 -0.85 9.69 -10.55
C ALA A 154 -1.15 8.75 -9.36
N GLY A 155 -0.50 7.58 -9.35
CA GLY A 155 -0.55 6.62 -8.25
C GLY A 155 0.64 6.75 -7.30
N VAL A 156 0.49 6.39 -6.03
CA VAL A 156 1.59 6.30 -5.04
C VAL A 156 2.05 4.85 -4.91
N ASP A 157 3.35 4.59 -5.14
CA ASP A 157 3.98 3.30 -4.84
C ASP A 157 4.53 3.34 -3.41
N TYR A 158 3.77 2.81 -2.46
CA TYR A 158 4.14 2.87 -1.05
C TYR A 158 5.40 2.05 -0.72
N LEU A 159 5.82 1.14 -1.61
CA LEU A 159 7.07 0.39 -1.47
C LEU A 159 8.30 1.26 -1.71
N ARG A 160 8.14 2.45 -2.32
CA ARG A 160 9.20 3.43 -2.56
C ARG A 160 9.37 4.46 -1.44
N LEU A 161 8.51 4.43 -0.42
CA LEU A 161 8.55 5.41 0.68
C LEU A 161 9.77 5.29 1.60
N GLY A 162 10.64 4.30 1.40
CA GLY A 162 11.82 4.07 2.23
C GLY A 162 12.71 5.31 2.34
N ALA A 163 13.05 5.95 1.22
CA ALA A 163 13.87 7.15 1.23
C ALA A 163 13.17 8.34 1.93
N ILE A 164 11.85 8.49 1.71
CA ILE A 164 11.02 9.49 2.40
C ILE A 164 11.03 9.23 3.91
N HIS A 165 10.83 7.99 4.35
CA HIS A 165 10.86 7.64 5.77
C HIS A 165 12.22 7.95 6.42
N LEU A 166 13.33 7.69 5.72
CA LEU A 166 14.67 8.01 6.22
C LEU A 166 14.90 9.53 6.30
N SER A 167 14.43 10.29 5.29
CA SER A 167 14.48 11.76 5.30
C SER A 167 13.72 12.33 6.49
N ILE A 168 12.46 11.91 6.67
CA ILE A 168 11.60 12.36 7.78
C ILE A 168 12.22 11.98 9.13
N TYR A 169 12.80 10.78 9.24
CA TYR A 169 13.53 10.42 10.44
C TYR A 169 14.68 11.37 10.73
N SER A 170 15.48 11.68 9.73
CA SER A 170 16.63 12.59 9.89
C SER A 170 16.19 13.98 10.32
N ASP A 171 15.04 14.46 9.85
CA ASP A 171 14.48 15.76 10.24
C ASP A 171 13.88 15.75 11.66
N LEU A 172 13.34 14.61 12.10
CA LEU A 172 12.60 14.49 13.36
C LEU A 172 13.34 13.71 14.46
N GLU A 173 14.57 13.24 14.23
CA GLU A 173 15.31 12.42 15.20
C GLU A 173 15.63 13.19 16.50
N TYR A 174 15.50 14.52 16.50
CA TYR A 174 15.60 15.36 17.70
C TYR A 174 14.50 15.05 18.73
N LEU A 175 13.37 14.44 18.31
CA LEU A 175 12.29 13.99 19.20
C LEU A 175 12.72 12.79 20.06
N LEU A 176 13.79 12.10 19.67
CA LEU A 176 14.38 10.99 20.40
C LEU A 176 15.51 11.49 21.30
N SER A 177 15.66 10.88 22.48
CA SER A 177 16.86 11.03 23.30
C SER A 177 18.07 10.37 22.63
N ASN A 178 19.29 10.70 23.08
CA ASN A 178 20.51 10.05 22.61
C ASN A 178 20.44 8.52 22.74
N ALA A 179 19.97 8.01 23.87
CA ALA A 179 19.87 6.57 24.12
C ALA A 179 18.84 5.90 23.19
N GLU A 180 17.68 6.53 22.99
CA GLU A 180 16.65 6.02 22.08
C GLU A 180 17.16 6.00 20.62
N ARG A 181 17.87 7.05 20.18
CA ARG A 181 18.49 7.09 18.85
C ARG A 181 19.51 5.96 18.67
N SER A 182 20.45 5.81 19.60
CA SER A 182 21.46 4.76 19.53
C SER A 182 20.84 3.37 19.48
N ALA A 183 19.88 3.08 20.37
CA ALA A 183 19.21 1.78 20.42
C ALA A 183 18.38 1.49 19.15
N LEU A 184 17.70 2.49 18.58
CA LEU A 184 16.99 2.33 17.31
C LEU A 184 17.96 2.02 16.16
N ARG A 185 19.04 2.80 16.04
CA ARG A 185 20.04 2.61 14.98
C ARG A 185 20.70 1.22 15.08
N GLU A 186 21.09 0.80 16.29
CA GLU A 186 21.64 -0.54 16.53
C GLU A 186 20.66 -1.67 16.19
N THR A 187 19.39 -1.51 16.57
CA THR A 187 18.33 -2.49 16.25
C THR A 187 18.18 -2.66 14.73
N ILE A 188 18.17 -1.56 13.99
CA ILE A 188 17.99 -1.56 12.53
C ILE A 188 19.21 -2.17 11.83
N VAL A 189 20.42 -1.74 12.20
CA VAL A 189 21.68 -2.31 11.69
C VAL A 189 21.73 -3.81 11.95
N SER A 190 21.37 -4.25 13.16
CA SER A 190 21.33 -5.67 13.53
C SER A 190 20.35 -6.47 12.67
N ARG A 191 19.14 -5.94 12.43
CA ARG A 191 18.14 -6.59 11.55
C ARG A 191 18.66 -6.77 10.13
N ILE A 192 19.25 -5.73 9.53
CA ILE A 192 19.81 -5.81 8.18
C ILE A 192 20.95 -6.83 8.15
N LYS A 193 21.89 -6.74 9.10
CA LYS A 193 23.02 -7.66 9.22
C LYS A 193 22.56 -9.13 9.30
N ASN A 194 21.55 -9.41 10.11
CA ASN A 194 20.98 -10.76 10.28
C ASN A 194 20.04 -11.21 9.15
N SER A 195 19.86 -10.37 8.12
CA SER A 195 19.11 -10.68 6.90
C SER A 195 19.98 -10.62 5.64
N THR A 196 21.30 -10.45 5.80
CA THR A 196 22.27 -10.32 4.71
C THR A 196 22.23 -11.49 3.73
N ALA A 197 22.04 -12.73 4.22
CA ALA A 197 22.00 -13.90 3.34
C ALA A 197 20.90 -13.80 2.29
N PHE A 198 19.70 -13.38 2.69
CA PHE A 198 18.58 -13.20 1.75
C PHE A 198 18.80 -12.00 0.84
N LEU A 199 19.25 -10.85 1.39
CA LEU A 199 19.49 -9.65 0.60
C LEU A 199 20.58 -9.86 -0.46
N ALA A 200 21.65 -10.58 -0.11
CA ALA A 200 22.71 -10.96 -1.02
C ALA A 200 22.22 -11.95 -2.09
N LEU A 201 21.38 -12.93 -1.72
CA LEU A 201 20.79 -13.86 -2.69
C LEU A 201 19.89 -13.14 -3.71
N ALA A 202 19.01 -12.26 -3.24
CA ALA A 202 18.13 -11.47 -4.10
C ALA A 202 18.95 -10.57 -5.04
N ALA A 203 20.00 -9.92 -4.52
CA ALA A 203 20.92 -9.13 -5.34
C ALA A 203 21.66 -9.99 -6.38
N ALA A 204 22.16 -11.17 -6.01
CA ALA A 204 22.86 -12.07 -6.93
C ALA A 204 21.93 -12.61 -8.04
N ILE A 205 20.66 -12.88 -7.74
CA ILE A 205 19.67 -13.25 -8.78
C ILE A 205 19.52 -12.12 -9.81
N VAL A 206 19.44 -10.86 -9.34
CA VAL A 206 19.17 -9.70 -10.19
C VAL A 206 20.40 -9.24 -10.98
N TYR A 207 21.54 -9.08 -10.31
CA TYR A 207 22.74 -8.45 -10.88
C TYR A 207 23.73 -9.47 -11.45
N GLU A 208 23.73 -10.71 -10.96
CA GLU A 208 24.69 -11.75 -11.38
C GLU A 208 24.00 -12.92 -12.12
N GLY A 209 22.66 -12.93 -12.19
CA GLY A 209 21.91 -14.01 -12.84
C GLY A 209 21.99 -15.35 -12.09
N ALA A 210 22.15 -15.32 -10.77
CA ALA A 210 22.31 -16.53 -9.97
C ALA A 210 21.12 -17.50 -10.12
N GLY A 211 21.41 -18.75 -10.48
CA GLY A 211 20.41 -19.81 -10.64
C GLY A 211 20.02 -20.44 -9.29
N VAL A 212 18.88 -20.03 -8.75
CA VAL A 212 18.37 -20.53 -7.45
C VAL A 212 17.00 -21.20 -7.65
N ALA A 213 16.80 -22.37 -7.05
CA ALA A 213 15.51 -23.05 -7.08
C ALA A 213 14.45 -22.22 -6.31
N ALA A 214 13.28 -22.02 -6.91
CA ALA A 214 12.22 -21.21 -6.32
C ALA A 214 11.75 -21.69 -4.92
N PRO A 215 11.63 -23.00 -4.63
CA PRO A 215 11.30 -23.47 -3.28
C PRO A 215 12.31 -23.01 -2.22
N SER A 216 13.60 -23.16 -2.48
CA SER A 216 14.66 -22.75 -1.54
C SER A 216 14.71 -21.24 -1.32
N PHE A 217 14.41 -20.45 -2.36
CA PHE A 217 14.26 -19.00 -2.21
C PHE A 217 13.09 -18.63 -1.28
N LEU A 218 11.94 -19.28 -1.44
CA LEU A 218 10.75 -19.01 -0.62
C LEU A 218 10.92 -19.47 0.84
N GLU A 219 11.67 -20.55 1.08
CA GLU A 219 12.08 -20.98 2.42
C GLU A 219 12.92 -19.91 3.11
N LEU A 220 13.97 -19.41 2.43
CA LEU A 220 14.81 -18.35 3.00
C LEU A 220 14.03 -17.04 3.21
N LEU A 221 13.09 -16.72 2.32
CA LEU A 221 12.18 -15.58 2.47
C LEU A 221 11.33 -15.71 3.75
N ASP A 222 10.67 -16.86 3.94
CA ASP A 222 9.84 -17.12 5.13
C ASP A 222 10.64 -16.99 6.43
N GLU A 223 11.85 -17.54 6.45
CA GLU A 223 12.77 -17.43 7.60
C GLU A 223 13.22 -15.99 7.87
N THR A 224 13.28 -15.13 6.84
CA THR A 224 13.82 -13.77 6.93
C THR A 224 12.76 -12.74 7.32
N ILE A 225 11.49 -12.91 6.89
CA ILE A 225 10.39 -11.97 7.15
C ILE A 225 10.27 -11.55 8.62
N PRO A 226 10.37 -12.44 9.63
CA PRO A 226 10.30 -12.03 11.03
C PRO A 226 11.36 -11.01 11.46
N ARG A 227 12.54 -11.03 10.82
CA ARG A 227 13.65 -10.09 11.08
C ARG A 227 13.58 -8.85 10.20
N LEU A 228 13.09 -8.99 8.97
CA LEU A 228 12.99 -7.94 7.95
C LEU A 228 11.55 -7.80 7.41
N PRO A 229 10.65 -7.12 8.16
CA PRO A 229 9.22 -7.20 7.88
C PRO A 229 8.76 -6.56 6.58
N ILE A 230 9.56 -5.66 5.98
CA ILE A 230 9.26 -5.09 4.65
C ILE A 230 9.15 -6.18 3.57
N LEU A 231 9.84 -7.32 3.74
CA LEU A 231 9.72 -8.46 2.83
C LEU A 231 8.32 -9.05 2.79
N GLY A 232 7.54 -8.96 3.86
CA GLY A 232 6.13 -9.38 3.86
C GLY A 232 5.26 -8.52 2.95
N TYR A 233 5.55 -7.22 2.84
CA TYR A 233 4.87 -6.32 1.91
C TYR A 233 5.26 -6.62 0.46
N LEU A 234 6.56 -6.85 0.20
CA LEU A 234 7.03 -7.23 -1.13
C LEU A 234 6.44 -8.58 -1.59
N TYR A 235 6.38 -9.57 -0.68
CA TYR A 235 5.76 -10.85 -0.97
C TYR A 235 4.25 -10.69 -1.23
N PHE A 236 3.55 -9.93 -0.40
CA PHE A 236 2.13 -9.67 -0.59
C PHE A 236 1.83 -9.03 -1.95
N GLU A 237 2.55 -7.96 -2.32
CA GLU A 237 2.29 -7.27 -3.58
C GLU A 237 2.68 -8.13 -4.78
N ALA A 238 3.81 -8.85 -4.74
CA ALA A 238 4.19 -9.76 -5.83
C ALA A 238 3.20 -10.92 -6.01
N LEU A 239 2.66 -11.46 -4.92
CA LEU A 239 1.65 -12.53 -4.98
C LEU A 239 0.29 -11.99 -5.43
N ALA A 240 -0.11 -10.81 -4.95
CA ALA A 240 -1.35 -10.17 -5.37
C ALA A 240 -1.32 -9.85 -6.87
N GLU A 241 -0.22 -9.27 -7.35
CA GLU A 241 0.07 -9.02 -8.77
C GLU A 241 -0.04 -10.32 -9.58
N TYR A 242 0.63 -11.38 -9.14
CA TYR A 242 0.59 -12.67 -9.82
C TYR A 242 -0.84 -13.24 -9.93
N LEU A 243 -1.57 -13.27 -8.82
CA LEU A 243 -2.94 -13.81 -8.77
C LEU A 243 -3.87 -13.03 -9.71
N MET A 244 -3.79 -11.70 -9.70
CA MET A 244 -4.65 -10.84 -10.51
C MET A 244 -4.28 -10.89 -12.01
N LEU A 245 -3.02 -11.15 -12.36
CA LEU A 245 -2.57 -11.22 -13.75
C LEU A 245 -2.75 -12.61 -14.39
N HIS A 246 -2.69 -13.68 -13.60
CA HIS A 246 -2.62 -15.06 -14.11
C HIS A 246 -3.84 -15.95 -13.81
N SER A 247 -4.75 -15.55 -12.90
CA SER A 247 -5.99 -16.29 -12.68
C SER A 247 -6.85 -16.30 -13.94
N THR A 248 -7.38 -17.46 -14.34
CA THR A 248 -8.28 -17.57 -15.51
C THR A 248 -9.63 -18.20 -15.15
N SER A 249 -10.03 -18.13 -13.88
CA SER A 249 -11.35 -18.59 -13.45
C SER A 249 -12.48 -17.77 -14.07
N ASP A 250 -13.66 -18.38 -14.21
CA ASP A 250 -14.84 -17.73 -14.81
C ASP A 250 -15.17 -16.40 -14.12
N HIS A 251 -15.03 -16.34 -12.78
CA HIS A 251 -15.27 -15.12 -12.03
C HIS A 251 -14.25 -14.02 -12.36
N THR A 252 -12.97 -14.37 -12.49
CA THR A 252 -11.94 -13.41 -12.91
C THR A 252 -12.22 -12.91 -14.33
N GLN A 253 -12.61 -13.78 -15.26
CA GLN A 253 -12.96 -13.36 -16.63
C GLN A 253 -14.13 -12.37 -16.66
N GLN A 254 -15.17 -12.60 -15.85
CA GLN A 254 -16.29 -11.66 -15.71
C GLN A 254 -15.87 -10.28 -15.18
N LEU A 255 -14.85 -10.22 -14.31
CA LEU A 255 -14.31 -8.95 -13.81
C LEU A 255 -13.42 -8.27 -14.85
N VAL A 256 -12.63 -9.04 -15.61
CA VAL A 256 -11.79 -8.54 -16.71
C VAL A 256 -12.65 -7.94 -17.81
N GLU A 257 -13.78 -8.55 -18.16
CA GLU A 257 -14.78 -7.99 -19.09
C GLU A 257 -15.34 -6.63 -18.62
N ARG A 258 -15.30 -6.36 -17.31
CA ARG A 258 -15.69 -5.07 -16.71
C ARG A 258 -14.52 -4.11 -16.56
N GLY A 259 -13.33 -4.49 -17.03
CA GLY A 259 -12.11 -3.70 -16.88
C GLY A 259 -11.53 -3.72 -15.46
N GLU A 260 -11.79 -4.76 -14.65
CA GLU A 260 -11.34 -4.82 -13.26
C GLU A 260 -10.46 -6.01 -12.96
N PHE A 261 -9.43 -5.80 -12.14
CA PHE A 261 -8.69 -6.90 -11.51
C PHE A 261 -9.53 -7.59 -10.44
N ASN A 262 -9.37 -8.90 -10.29
CA ASN A 262 -10.02 -9.66 -9.23
C ASN A 262 -9.33 -9.44 -7.88
N ASN A 263 -9.86 -8.49 -7.09
CA ASN A 263 -9.33 -8.16 -5.77
C ASN A 263 -9.63 -9.20 -4.70
N TRP A 264 -10.56 -10.12 -4.96
CA TRP A 264 -10.93 -11.14 -3.97
C TRP A 264 -9.79 -12.13 -3.76
N LEU A 265 -9.06 -12.49 -4.83
CA LEU A 265 -8.00 -13.50 -4.79
C LEU A 265 -6.95 -13.23 -3.72
N TYR A 266 -6.34 -12.04 -3.74
CA TYR A 266 -5.26 -11.74 -2.79
C TYR A 266 -5.79 -11.50 -1.37
N LYS A 267 -7.05 -11.03 -1.23
CA LYS A 267 -7.69 -10.86 0.07
C LYS A 267 -8.06 -12.23 0.69
N GLU A 268 -8.53 -13.17 -0.12
CA GLU A 268 -8.78 -14.54 0.31
C GLU A 268 -7.48 -15.26 0.65
N MET A 269 -6.43 -15.10 -0.17
CA MET A 269 -5.09 -15.61 0.15
C MET A 269 -4.59 -15.09 1.50
N LEU A 270 -4.79 -13.80 1.77
CA LEU A 270 -4.45 -13.19 3.04
C LEU A 270 -5.18 -13.85 4.22
N PHE A 271 -6.50 -14.01 4.14
CA PHE A 271 -7.29 -14.62 5.22
C PHE A 271 -7.05 -16.13 5.36
N ALA A 272 -6.79 -16.84 4.27
CA ALA A 272 -6.42 -18.25 4.27
C ALA A 272 -5.05 -18.45 4.96
N THR A 273 -4.10 -17.54 4.73
CA THR A 273 -2.78 -17.60 5.36
C THR A 273 -2.84 -17.22 6.84
N PHE A 274 -3.70 -16.25 7.19
CA PHE A 274 -3.81 -15.74 8.56
C PHE A 274 -5.28 -15.58 9.00
N PRO A 275 -5.96 -16.67 9.36
CA PRO A 275 -7.36 -16.63 9.76
C PRO A 275 -7.59 -15.74 11.00
N ASP A 276 -6.62 -15.70 11.92
CA ASP A 276 -6.69 -14.87 13.13
C ASP A 276 -6.49 -13.37 12.85
N MET A 277 -5.97 -13.00 11.67
CA MET A 277 -5.73 -11.61 11.25
C MET A 277 -6.95 -10.95 10.60
N ALA A 278 -8.10 -11.65 10.50
CA ALA A 278 -9.38 -11.00 10.26
C ALA A 278 -9.58 -9.84 11.25
N GLY A 279 -9.56 -8.61 10.77
CA GLY A 279 -9.67 -7.43 11.62
C GLY A 279 -8.36 -6.87 12.23
N ARG A 280 -7.19 -7.46 11.93
CA ARG A 280 -5.86 -7.02 12.41
C ARG A 280 -4.81 -7.22 11.31
N PHE A 281 -5.04 -6.58 10.18
CA PHE A 281 -4.18 -6.71 9.01
C PHE A 281 -2.79 -6.10 9.28
N ASP A 282 -1.75 -6.91 9.10
CA ASP A 282 -0.35 -6.50 9.27
C ASP A 282 0.52 -7.20 8.24
N LEU A 283 0.72 -6.56 7.09
CA LEU A 283 1.54 -7.06 5.99
C LEU A 283 2.97 -7.40 6.38
N ALA A 284 3.47 -6.81 7.47
CA ALA A 284 4.76 -7.16 8.07
C ALA A 284 4.88 -8.63 8.48
N LYS A 285 3.74 -9.31 8.64
CA LYS A 285 3.65 -10.72 9.01
C LYS A 285 3.20 -11.59 7.85
N PHE A 286 2.99 -11.04 6.65
CA PHE A 286 2.53 -11.82 5.51
C PHE A 286 3.62 -12.80 5.04
N ARG A 287 3.39 -14.09 5.26
CA ARG A 287 4.33 -15.18 4.94
C ARG A 287 3.62 -16.51 4.70
N PRO A 288 3.00 -16.72 3.52
CA PRO A 288 2.49 -18.04 3.15
C PRO A 288 3.56 -19.12 3.30
N ALA A 289 3.29 -20.13 4.13
CA ALA A 289 4.27 -21.17 4.44
C ALA A 289 4.65 -21.93 3.15
N PRO A 290 5.95 -22.05 2.80
CA PRO A 290 6.38 -22.64 1.53
C PRO A 290 5.84 -24.05 1.25
N GLY A 291 5.74 -24.88 2.30
CA GLY A 291 5.20 -26.24 2.22
C GLY A 291 3.67 -26.34 2.09
N LYS A 292 2.93 -25.24 2.32
CA LYS A 292 1.47 -25.17 2.14
C LYS A 292 1.05 -24.32 0.95
N PHE A 293 2.00 -23.70 0.26
CA PHE A 293 1.73 -22.69 -0.76
C PHE A 293 0.83 -23.20 -1.89
N ASP A 294 1.06 -24.41 -2.41
CA ASP A 294 0.25 -24.97 -3.51
C ASP A 294 -1.19 -25.24 -3.06
N VAL A 295 -1.37 -25.71 -1.82
CA VAL A 295 -2.70 -25.92 -1.21
C VAL A 295 -3.43 -24.59 -1.00
N LEU A 296 -2.70 -23.56 -0.58
CA LEU A 296 -3.25 -22.21 -0.42
C LEU A 296 -3.69 -21.62 -1.77
N LEU A 297 -2.86 -21.77 -2.82
CA LEU A 297 -3.22 -21.32 -4.16
C LEU A 297 -4.46 -22.03 -4.70
N ALA A 298 -4.48 -23.37 -4.63
CA ALA A 298 -5.62 -24.15 -5.09
C ALA A 298 -6.92 -23.85 -4.30
N GLY A 299 -6.79 -23.44 -3.03
CA GLY A 299 -7.92 -23.02 -2.20
C GLY A 299 -8.49 -21.65 -2.56
N VAL A 300 -7.70 -20.79 -3.22
CA VAL A 300 -8.12 -19.47 -3.69
C VAL A 300 -8.59 -19.52 -5.14
N ASP A 301 -7.80 -20.13 -6.03
CA ASP A 301 -8.17 -20.32 -7.43
C ASP A 301 -7.41 -21.50 -8.03
N THR A 302 -8.15 -22.50 -8.51
CA THR A 302 -7.59 -23.73 -9.09
C THR A 302 -6.99 -23.55 -10.48
N THR A 303 -7.23 -22.41 -11.14
CA THR A 303 -6.67 -22.10 -12.47
C THR A 303 -5.23 -21.59 -12.41
N VAL A 304 -4.75 -21.26 -11.21
CA VAL A 304 -3.41 -20.71 -11.01
C VAL A 304 -2.36 -21.82 -10.93
N ASP A 305 -1.33 -21.77 -11.78
CA ASP A 305 -0.21 -22.71 -11.76
C ASP A 305 0.75 -22.43 -10.58
N PRO A 306 0.89 -23.34 -9.59
CA PRO A 306 1.78 -23.16 -8.45
C PRO A 306 3.27 -23.18 -8.80
N VAL A 307 3.68 -23.95 -9.81
CA VAL A 307 5.09 -24.05 -10.22
C VAL A 307 5.52 -22.73 -10.86
N HIS A 308 4.72 -22.22 -11.78
CA HIS A 308 4.95 -20.91 -12.38
C HIS A 308 4.89 -19.79 -11.33
N ALA A 309 3.94 -19.85 -10.39
CA ALA A 309 3.82 -18.87 -9.30
C ALA A 309 5.11 -18.76 -8.46
N ARG A 310 5.70 -19.90 -8.07
CA ARG A 310 6.93 -19.91 -7.27
C ARG A 310 8.10 -19.28 -8.04
N ALA A 311 8.25 -19.63 -9.32
CA ALA A 311 9.29 -19.05 -10.16
C ALA A 311 9.10 -17.54 -10.34
N TYR A 312 7.87 -17.11 -10.60
CA TYR A 312 7.51 -15.71 -10.69
C TYR A 312 7.85 -14.94 -9.41
N LEU A 313 7.45 -15.47 -8.24
CA LEU A 313 7.70 -14.83 -6.95
C LEU A 313 9.19 -14.71 -6.65
N ARG A 314 10.00 -15.73 -6.96
CA ARG A 314 11.46 -15.65 -6.82
C ARG A 314 12.01 -14.47 -7.61
N ASP A 315 11.65 -14.38 -8.88
CA ASP A 315 12.20 -13.36 -9.79
C ASP A 315 11.69 -11.97 -9.42
N ARG A 316 10.38 -11.84 -9.18
CA ARG A 316 9.71 -10.56 -8.91
C ARG A 316 10.12 -9.99 -7.56
N ILE A 317 10.16 -10.80 -6.51
CA ILE A 317 10.61 -10.34 -5.18
C ILE A 317 12.08 -9.95 -5.22
N SER A 318 12.93 -10.71 -5.92
CA SER A 318 14.35 -10.35 -6.06
C SER A 318 14.52 -8.99 -6.75
N TYR A 319 13.78 -8.76 -7.84
CA TYR A 319 13.74 -7.46 -8.50
C TYR A 319 13.23 -6.34 -7.58
N LEU A 320 12.12 -6.55 -6.87
CA LEU A 320 11.57 -5.54 -5.96
C LEU A 320 12.52 -5.24 -4.80
N VAL A 321 13.21 -6.24 -4.26
CA VAL A 321 14.29 -6.02 -3.26
C VAL A 321 15.36 -5.11 -3.86
N ALA A 322 15.83 -5.44 -5.07
CA ALA A 322 16.86 -4.66 -5.74
C ALA A 322 16.42 -3.20 -5.99
N ALA A 323 15.19 -3.03 -6.47
CA ALA A 323 14.65 -1.75 -6.94
C ALA A 323 14.01 -0.88 -5.85
N ARG A 324 13.78 -1.40 -4.64
CA ARG A 324 13.05 -0.69 -3.56
C ARG A 324 13.81 -0.62 -2.24
N LEU A 325 14.78 -1.51 -1.99
CA LEU A 325 15.47 -1.59 -0.70
C LEU A 325 16.91 -1.05 -0.77
N PHE A 326 17.55 -1.05 -1.94
CA PHE A 326 18.85 -0.41 -2.14
C PHE A 326 18.72 1.03 -2.63
N THR A 327 19.75 1.83 -2.39
CA THR A 327 19.87 3.18 -2.95
C THR A 327 19.98 3.10 -4.47
N THR A 328 19.18 3.91 -5.18
CA THR A 328 19.15 3.97 -6.65
C THR A 328 20.55 4.17 -7.24
N GLY A 329 20.86 3.46 -8.33
CA GLY A 329 22.16 3.53 -9.00
C GLY A 329 23.30 2.77 -8.32
N GLN A 330 23.10 2.15 -7.16
CA GLN A 330 24.12 1.38 -6.46
C GLN A 330 23.95 -0.14 -6.67
N ILE A 331 25.04 -0.84 -7.00
CA ILE A 331 25.09 -2.30 -7.03
C ILE A 331 25.74 -2.80 -5.72
N PRO A 332 25.10 -3.72 -4.96
CA PRO A 332 25.68 -4.24 -3.72
C PRO A 332 26.84 -5.23 -3.98
N GLU A 333 28.05 -4.76 -4.30
CA GLU A 333 29.12 -5.63 -4.80
C GLU A 333 30.07 -6.24 -3.74
N ALA A 334 29.91 -5.91 -2.45
CA ALA A 334 30.88 -6.36 -1.45
C ALA A 334 30.35 -6.45 -0.01
N TRP A 335 29.37 -7.32 0.24
CA TRP A 335 28.81 -7.59 1.58
C TRP A 335 29.87 -7.87 2.66
N ARG A 336 31.01 -8.47 2.28
CA ARG A 336 32.17 -8.75 3.16
C ARG A 336 32.98 -7.52 3.57
N HIS A 337 32.86 -6.42 2.82
CA HIS A 337 33.54 -5.14 3.06
C HIS A 337 32.56 -4.07 3.57
N THR A 338 31.28 -4.41 3.71
CA THR A 338 30.26 -3.52 4.28
C THR A 338 30.58 -3.21 5.73
N ARG A 339 30.68 -1.91 6.04
CA ARG A 339 30.72 -1.43 7.42
C ARG A 339 29.32 -1.47 8.00
N TRP A 340 29.13 -2.23 9.07
CA TRP A 340 27.86 -2.39 9.77
C TRP A 340 27.61 -1.23 10.74
N GLU A 341 27.59 -0.01 10.19
CA GLU A 341 27.31 1.23 10.89
C GLU A 341 26.14 1.93 10.19
N PHE A 342 25.30 2.61 10.95
CA PHE A 342 24.07 3.22 10.43
C PHE A 342 24.34 4.17 9.25
N ASP A 343 25.27 5.11 9.42
CA ASP A 343 25.56 6.13 8.40
C ASP A 343 26.19 5.50 7.15
N SER A 344 26.99 4.44 7.31
CA SER A 344 27.53 3.67 6.17
C SER A 344 26.41 2.96 5.40
N LEU A 345 25.51 2.26 6.11
CA LEU A 345 24.39 1.56 5.48
C LEU A 345 23.37 2.53 4.84
N ALA A 346 23.19 3.73 5.40
CA ALA A 346 22.28 4.73 4.83
C ALA A 346 22.65 5.12 3.39
N THR A 347 23.93 5.06 3.03
CA THR A 347 24.38 5.35 1.66
C THR A 347 24.02 4.26 0.65
N GLN A 348 24.02 2.98 1.05
CA GLN A 348 23.80 1.83 0.15
C GLN A 348 22.38 1.25 0.23
N MET A 349 21.75 1.37 1.39
CA MET A 349 20.48 0.74 1.76
C MET A 349 19.52 1.76 2.38
N GLY A 350 19.64 3.04 2.03
CA GLY A 350 18.85 4.12 2.60
C GLY A 350 17.33 3.83 2.62
N PRO A 351 16.74 3.35 1.51
CA PRO A 351 15.33 2.96 1.48
C PRO A 351 14.98 1.85 2.49
N LEU A 352 15.80 0.81 2.59
CA LEU A 352 15.61 -0.27 3.58
C LEU A 352 15.66 0.27 5.01
N LEU A 353 16.63 1.15 5.32
CA LEU A 353 16.73 1.79 6.63
C LEU A 353 15.44 2.54 6.95
N GLY A 354 14.96 3.39 6.04
CA GLY A 354 13.74 4.17 6.28
C GLY A 354 12.50 3.30 6.50
N HIS A 355 12.33 2.22 5.72
CA HIS A 355 11.23 1.26 5.94
C HIS A 355 11.31 0.61 7.33
N LEU A 356 12.51 0.22 7.77
CA LEU A 356 12.71 -0.35 9.10
C LEU A 356 12.49 0.69 10.20
N ILE A 357 12.99 1.92 10.05
CA ILE A 357 12.75 3.01 11.00
C ILE A 357 11.25 3.22 11.19
N HIS A 358 10.53 3.50 10.09
CA HIS A 358 9.10 3.75 10.14
C HIS A 358 8.32 2.59 10.80
N ARG A 359 8.78 1.34 10.61
CA ARG A 359 8.16 0.18 11.26
C ARG A 359 8.50 0.08 12.74
N GLU A 360 9.78 0.08 13.11
CA GLU A 360 10.23 -0.12 14.50
C GLU A 360 9.68 0.96 15.41
N LEU A 361 9.63 2.20 14.92
CA LEU A 361 9.06 3.34 15.63
C LEU A 361 7.63 3.08 16.14
N ARG A 362 6.81 2.29 15.44
CA ARG A 362 5.43 2.00 15.87
C ARG A 362 5.33 1.24 17.20
N THR A 363 6.41 0.62 17.65
CA THR A 363 6.43 -0.27 18.83
C THR A 363 7.61 0.01 19.79
N PHE A 364 8.41 1.05 19.53
CA PHE A 364 9.66 1.29 20.23
C PHE A 364 9.45 2.12 21.50
N GLY A 365 9.75 1.61 22.70
CA GLY A 365 9.69 2.39 23.95
C GLY A 365 8.37 3.17 24.15
N ARG A 366 8.46 4.46 24.49
CA ARG A 366 7.31 5.39 24.64
C ARG A 366 6.74 5.91 23.31
N TYR A 367 7.21 5.39 22.18
CA TYR A 367 7.02 6.01 20.87
C TYR A 367 5.63 5.89 20.22
N PRO A 368 4.67 5.04 20.65
CA PRO A 368 3.29 5.19 20.19
C PRO A 368 2.76 6.63 20.35
N ASP A 369 3.25 7.40 21.33
CA ASP A 369 2.89 8.80 21.57
C ASP A 369 3.53 9.78 20.56
N PHE A 370 4.64 9.40 19.91
CA PHE A 370 5.39 10.26 18.96
C PHE A 370 5.25 9.83 17.51
N TYR A 371 4.94 8.56 17.25
CA TYR A 371 4.77 8.01 15.90
C TYR A 371 3.80 8.85 15.06
N PHE A 372 2.75 9.39 15.70
CA PHE A 372 1.81 10.30 15.05
C PHE A 372 2.50 11.48 14.35
N TYR A 373 3.53 12.08 14.95
CA TYR A 373 4.24 13.21 14.32
C TYR A 373 4.97 12.80 13.04
N PHE A 374 5.54 11.60 12.99
CA PHE A 374 6.22 11.09 11.81
C PHE A 374 5.23 10.80 10.68
N ASP A 375 4.09 10.18 11.01
CA ASP A 375 3.05 9.89 10.03
C ASP A 375 2.36 11.17 9.54
N GLN A 376 2.10 12.12 10.45
CA GLN A 376 1.52 13.42 10.12
C GLN A 376 2.47 14.27 9.27
N HIS A 377 3.78 14.25 9.57
CA HIS A 377 4.77 14.96 8.75
C HIS A 377 4.84 14.35 7.33
N LYS A 378 4.82 13.02 7.22
CA LYS A 378 4.74 12.32 5.93
C LYS A 378 3.49 12.72 5.14
N ALA A 379 2.33 12.74 5.79
CA ALA A 379 1.08 13.15 5.16
C ALA A 379 1.13 14.62 4.70
N LEU A 380 1.68 15.54 5.51
CA LEU A 380 1.87 16.93 5.12
C LEU A 380 2.78 17.08 3.89
N GLN A 381 3.90 16.33 3.82
CA GLN A 381 4.77 16.35 2.65
C GLN A 381 4.05 15.81 1.39
N ALA A 382 3.28 14.73 1.54
CA ALA A 382 2.49 14.17 0.43
C ALA A 382 1.42 15.14 -0.06
N TRP A 383 0.66 15.75 0.84
CA TRP A 383 -0.35 16.76 0.52
C TRP A 383 0.25 17.98 -0.16
N ASN A 384 1.42 18.43 0.29
CA ASN A 384 2.14 19.53 -0.35
C ASN A 384 2.60 19.17 -1.77
N TYR A 385 3.11 17.95 -1.96
CA TYR A 385 3.45 17.44 -3.30
C TYR A 385 2.22 17.34 -4.20
N TRP A 386 1.14 16.74 -3.71
CA TRP A 386 -0.11 16.59 -4.46
C TRP A 386 -0.71 17.95 -4.83
N ASN A 387 -0.72 18.92 -3.91
CA ASN A 387 -1.21 20.26 -4.21
C ASN A 387 -0.33 20.98 -5.24
N HIS A 388 0.99 20.81 -5.17
CA HIS A 388 1.91 21.38 -6.16
C HIS A 388 1.70 20.78 -7.55
N MET A 389 1.42 19.48 -7.61
CA MET A 389 1.13 18.76 -8.85
C MET A 389 -0.35 18.79 -9.23
N ASP A 390 -1.19 19.55 -8.53
CA ASP A 390 -2.64 19.61 -8.71
C ASP A 390 -3.35 18.22 -8.70
N ILE A 391 -2.84 17.27 -7.93
CA ILE A 391 -3.41 15.93 -7.73
C ILE A 391 -4.47 15.96 -6.62
N PHE A 392 -5.75 15.77 -6.98
CA PHE A 392 -6.85 15.72 -6.02
C PHE A 392 -7.28 14.28 -5.65
N ALA A 393 -6.98 13.30 -6.51
CA ALA A 393 -7.39 11.90 -6.35
C ALA A 393 -6.22 10.93 -6.60
N PRO A 394 -5.24 10.82 -5.66
CA PRO A 394 -4.17 9.84 -5.79
C PRO A 394 -4.74 8.41 -5.70
N PHE A 395 -4.05 7.41 -6.24
CA PHE A 395 -4.46 6.00 -6.12
C PHE A 395 -3.27 5.08 -5.81
N ASN A 396 -3.49 3.78 -5.64
CA ASN A 396 -2.37 2.86 -5.41
C ASN A 396 -1.55 2.66 -6.71
N GLY A 397 -0.32 3.15 -6.71
CA GLY A 397 0.63 3.07 -7.81
C GLY A 397 1.53 1.83 -7.82
N THR A 398 1.44 0.95 -6.82
CA THR A 398 2.05 -0.39 -6.93
C THR A 398 1.30 -1.20 -7.97
N MET A 399 -0.03 -1.13 -7.97
CA MET A 399 -0.90 -1.73 -8.98
C MET A 399 -2.28 -1.04 -8.92
N PRO A 400 -2.89 -0.64 -10.06
CA PRO A 400 -4.14 0.10 -10.10
C PRO A 400 -5.38 -0.79 -9.86
N LYS A 401 -5.44 -1.41 -8.68
CA LYS A 401 -6.44 -2.44 -8.31
C LYS A 401 -7.72 -1.88 -7.67
N GLY A 402 -7.98 -0.57 -7.81
CA GLY A 402 -9.22 0.07 -7.36
C GLY A 402 -9.14 0.84 -6.03
N GLU A 403 -7.95 0.95 -5.43
CA GLU A 403 -7.71 1.77 -4.23
C GLU A 403 -7.49 3.23 -4.63
N VAL A 404 -8.41 4.12 -4.24
CA VAL A 404 -8.37 5.56 -4.57
C VAL A 404 -8.38 6.38 -3.30
N GLY A 405 -7.65 7.48 -3.31
CA GLY A 405 -7.57 8.46 -2.24
C GLY A 405 -8.30 9.74 -2.63
N ILE A 406 -8.84 10.45 -1.63
CA ILE A 406 -9.16 11.88 -1.76
C ILE A 406 -8.05 12.65 -1.05
N ASN A 407 -7.41 13.60 -1.74
CA ASN A 407 -6.45 14.53 -1.13
C ASN A 407 -7.22 15.48 -0.17
N PRO A 408 -7.04 15.36 1.15
CA PRO A 408 -7.82 16.12 2.13
C PRO A 408 -7.39 17.59 2.22
N ALA A 409 -6.27 17.95 1.61
CA ALA A 409 -5.69 19.29 1.66
C ALA A 409 -5.83 20.05 0.33
N TYR A 410 -6.55 19.49 -0.65
CA TYR A 410 -6.72 20.14 -1.95
C TYR A 410 -7.55 21.43 -1.79
N PRO A 411 -7.01 22.63 -2.12
CA PRO A 411 -7.59 23.91 -1.68
C PRO A 411 -9.03 24.19 -2.12
N ASP A 412 -9.39 23.82 -3.35
CA ASP A 412 -10.68 24.13 -3.98
C ASP A 412 -11.52 22.85 -4.20
N LEU A 413 -11.41 21.87 -3.29
CA LEU A 413 -12.13 20.61 -3.43
C LEU A 413 -13.61 20.78 -3.08
N GLU A 414 -14.46 20.75 -4.11
CA GLU A 414 -15.91 20.71 -3.94
C GLU A 414 -16.40 19.26 -3.87
N TYR A 415 -17.12 18.92 -2.79
CA TYR A 415 -17.66 17.58 -2.61
C TYR A 415 -18.99 17.58 -1.85
N SER A 416 -19.74 16.49 -1.99
CA SER A 416 -20.88 16.14 -1.14
C SER A 416 -20.73 14.71 -0.63
N ILE A 417 -21.08 14.50 0.64
CA ILE A 417 -20.98 13.20 1.31
C ILE A 417 -22.38 12.70 1.59
N TYR A 418 -22.68 11.48 1.20
CA TYR A 418 -23.98 10.85 1.41
C TYR A 418 -23.81 9.56 2.19
N ARG A 419 -24.65 9.34 3.19
CA ARG A 419 -24.91 7.98 3.66
C ARG A 419 -25.59 7.22 2.53
N ALA A 420 -25.17 5.98 2.33
CA ALA A 420 -25.72 5.12 1.29
C ALA A 420 -26.35 3.84 1.86
N VAL A 421 -27.23 3.24 1.06
CA VAL A 421 -27.79 1.91 1.30
C VAL A 421 -27.61 1.04 0.06
N ARG A 422 -27.53 -0.27 0.27
CA ARG A 422 -27.45 -1.24 -0.82
C ARG A 422 -28.85 -1.73 -1.19
N ASP A 423 -29.10 -1.89 -2.48
CA ASP A 423 -30.30 -2.59 -2.97
C ASP A 423 -30.07 -4.11 -3.10
N GLU A 424 -31.14 -4.83 -3.45
CA GLU A 424 -31.13 -6.28 -3.66
C GLU A 424 -30.18 -6.70 -4.80
N ALA A 425 -29.99 -5.84 -5.79
CA ALA A 425 -29.10 -6.07 -6.92
C ALA A 425 -27.62 -5.75 -6.61
N GLY A 426 -27.30 -5.32 -5.39
CA GLY A 426 -25.94 -5.00 -4.97
C GLY A 426 -25.48 -3.59 -5.32
N ARG A 427 -26.35 -2.72 -5.86
CA ARG A 427 -26.02 -1.32 -6.15
C ARG A 427 -26.15 -0.48 -4.88
N VAL A 428 -25.36 0.58 -4.78
CA VAL A 428 -25.46 1.54 -3.67
C VAL A 428 -26.18 2.81 -4.11
N HIS A 429 -27.01 3.34 -3.22
CA HIS A 429 -27.86 4.51 -3.46
C HIS A 429 -27.67 5.53 -2.33
N PRO A 430 -27.47 6.82 -2.64
CA PRO A 430 -27.44 7.85 -1.63
C PRO A 430 -28.82 8.01 -1.00
N VAL A 431 -28.88 8.12 0.34
CA VAL A 431 -30.15 8.27 1.08
C VAL A 431 -30.23 9.53 1.92
N GLU A 432 -29.09 10.00 2.42
CA GLU A 432 -29.03 11.14 3.32
C GLU A 432 -27.73 11.91 3.07
N LYS A 433 -27.83 13.21 2.80
CA LYS A 433 -26.66 14.08 2.71
C LYS A 433 -26.16 14.38 4.11
N LEU A 434 -24.87 14.17 4.34
CA LEU A 434 -24.21 14.39 5.62
C LEU A 434 -23.48 15.74 5.62
N ASP A 435 -23.62 16.48 6.71
CA ASP A 435 -22.88 17.72 6.94
C ASP A 435 -21.51 17.39 7.58
N LEU A 436 -20.58 16.93 6.73
CA LEU A 436 -19.25 16.50 7.13
C LEU A 436 -18.17 17.25 6.35
N THR A 437 -17.12 17.65 7.06
CA THR A 437 -15.95 18.31 6.47
C THR A 437 -14.76 17.36 6.40
N ILE A 438 -14.11 17.24 5.25
CA ILE A 438 -12.82 16.55 5.12
C ILE A 438 -11.74 17.49 5.68
N ALA A 439 -10.99 17.03 6.68
CA ALA A 439 -9.94 17.83 7.30
C ALA A 439 -8.54 17.24 7.02
N PRO A 440 -7.53 18.07 6.67
CA PRO A 440 -6.15 17.62 6.44
C PRO A 440 -5.43 17.38 7.77
N ARG A 441 -5.89 16.37 8.51
CA ARG A 441 -5.31 15.92 9.78
C ARG A 441 -5.48 14.41 9.88
N LEU A 442 -4.39 13.69 10.14
CA LEU A 442 -4.51 12.26 10.36
C LEU A 442 -5.34 11.97 11.61
N VAL A 443 -6.22 10.98 11.51
CA VAL A 443 -6.81 10.37 12.69
C VAL A 443 -5.72 9.71 13.52
N ASP A 444 -5.78 9.86 14.84
CA ASP A 444 -4.88 9.12 15.73
C ASP A 444 -5.08 7.61 15.49
N ILE A 445 -3.97 6.89 15.34
CA ILE A 445 -3.95 5.48 14.94
C ILE A 445 -4.83 4.60 15.85
N LYS A 446 -5.04 5.00 17.11
CA LYS A 446 -5.89 4.29 18.09
C LYS A 446 -7.39 4.26 17.71
N TYR A 447 -7.83 5.15 16.82
CA TYR A 447 -9.22 5.22 16.36
C TYR A 447 -9.43 4.62 14.95
N THR A 448 -8.38 4.10 14.31
CA THR A 448 -8.48 3.48 12.98
C THR A 448 -9.07 2.07 13.04
N LEU A 449 -9.80 1.68 11.98
CA LEU A 449 -10.31 0.32 11.75
C LEU A 449 -9.26 -0.77 12.01
N MET A 450 -8.02 -0.53 11.58
CA MET A 450 -6.94 -1.52 11.64
C MET A 450 -6.37 -1.75 13.04
N ARG A 451 -6.60 -0.86 14.01
CA ARG A 451 -5.91 -0.87 15.31
C ARG A 451 -6.73 -0.37 16.49
N ASN A 452 -8.06 -0.44 16.44
CA ASN A 452 -8.95 -0.09 17.56
C ASN A 452 -8.76 -1.06 18.76
N ASN A 453 -7.62 -0.95 19.43
CA ASN A 453 -7.26 -1.68 20.63
C ASN A 453 -7.61 -0.76 21.81
N LYS A 454 -8.86 -0.79 22.26
CA LYS A 454 -9.25 -0.28 23.59
C LYS A 454 -8.60 -1.07 24.76
N TRP A 455 -7.49 -1.77 24.54
CA TRP A 455 -6.92 -2.78 25.45
C TRP A 455 -5.46 -2.53 25.85
N SER A 456 -4.92 -1.33 25.63
CA SER A 456 -3.61 -0.94 26.20
C SER A 456 -3.73 0.26 27.15
N VAL A 457 -4.84 0.37 27.88
CA VAL A 457 -4.87 1.19 29.10
C VAL A 457 -4.45 0.25 30.25
N PRO A 458 -3.36 0.53 30.98
CA PRO A 458 -3.05 -0.21 32.19
C PRO A 458 -4.26 -0.11 33.11
N GLN A 459 -4.80 -1.24 33.58
CA GLN A 459 -5.82 -1.17 34.62
C GLN A 459 -5.21 -0.45 35.83
N PRO A 460 -5.92 0.54 36.42
CA PRO A 460 -5.47 1.12 37.67
C PRO A 460 -5.36 -0.02 38.70
N SER A 461 -4.20 -0.11 39.34
CA SER A 461 -3.96 -1.10 40.37
C SER A 461 -5.06 -0.99 41.44
N PRO A 462 -5.64 -2.13 41.88
CA PRO A 462 -6.61 -2.08 42.96
C PRO A 462 -5.91 -1.57 44.23
N ASN A 463 -6.51 -0.53 44.83
CA ASN A 463 -6.14 -0.01 46.15
C ASN A 463 -6.43 -1.02 47.24
#